data_AF-A0A7X7J1N7-F1
#
_entry.id   AF-A0A7X7J1N7-F1
#
_cell.length_a   1.000
_cell.length_b   1.000
_cell.length_c   1.000
_cell.angle_alpha   90.00
_cell.angle_beta   90.00
_cell.angle_gamma   90.00
#
_symmetry.space_group_name_H-M   'P 1'
#
loop_
_entity.id
_entity.type
_entity.pdbx_description
1 polymer ?
#
loop_
_entity_poly.entity_id
_entity_poly.type
_entity_poly.pdbx_seq_one_letter_code
_entity_poly.pdbx_strand_id
1 'polypeptide(L)'
;EEKQYEKARELCNEDSSFLAKVIGSGLSQIGGMFGFFDMQNAMTETSEREIARLYRKLDILSFIAVTAPMLGLLGTVTGMIRSFHMIASTEGAARPSQLATGIYEALVTTAEGLIVAIPAMFFVSYFRTRIDHFVAEAEAVVERLMSRFRHQSV
;
A
#
# COMPACT_ATOMS: atom_id res chain seq x y z
N GLU A 1 -7.29 -0.44 -41.48
CA GLU A 1 -7.50 -0.42 -40.02
C GLU A 1 -6.40 -1.16 -39.26
N GLU A 2 -5.93 -2.33 -39.71
CA GLU A 2 -4.83 -3.08 -39.05
C GLU A 2 -3.55 -2.28 -38.75
N LYS A 3 -3.07 -1.44 -39.68
CA LYS A 3 -1.88 -0.59 -39.47
C LYS A 3 -2.00 0.44 -38.33
N GLN A 4 -3.22 0.81 -37.95
CA GLN A 4 -3.45 1.75 -36.83
C GLN A 4 -3.41 1.03 -35.48
N TYR A 5 -3.83 -0.23 -35.42
CA TYR A 5 -3.77 -1.06 -34.22
C TYR A 5 -2.34 -1.49 -33.87
N GLU A 6 -1.54 -1.86 -34.87
CA GLU A 6 -0.11 -2.15 -34.65
C GLU A 6 0.62 -0.92 -34.10
N LYS A 7 0.38 0.26 -34.69
CA LYS A 7 1.01 1.51 -34.23
C LYS A 7 0.56 1.89 -32.80
N ALA A 8 -0.70 1.66 -32.46
CA ALA A 8 -1.20 1.88 -31.10
C ALA A 8 -0.58 0.91 -30.09
N ARG A 9 -0.36 -0.35 -30.50
CA ARG A 9 0.29 -1.37 -29.66
C ARG A 9 1.77 -1.05 -29.43
N GLU A 10 2.46 -0.55 -30.44
CA GLU A 10 3.86 -0.14 -30.35
C GLU A 10 4.03 1.04 -29.37
N LEU A 11 3.17 2.06 -29.47
CA LEU A 11 3.13 3.19 -28.52
C LEU A 11 2.84 2.73 -27.08
N CYS A 12 1.94 1.76 -26.90
CA CYS A 12 1.63 1.20 -25.58
C CYS A 12 2.78 0.36 -25.00
N ASN A 13 3.63 -0.23 -25.85
CA ASN A 13 4.80 -0.98 -25.40
C ASN A 13 5.99 -0.09 -25.03
N GLU A 14 6.09 1.08 -25.65
CA GLU A 14 7.13 2.08 -25.33
C GLU A 14 6.84 2.82 -24.01
N ASP A 15 5.57 2.99 -23.65
CA ASP A 15 5.15 3.64 -22.41
C ASP A 15 4.93 2.63 -21.27
N SER A 16 5.59 2.86 -20.13
CA SER A 16 5.45 2.05 -18.92
C SER A 16 4.35 2.52 -17.97
N SER A 17 3.56 3.50 -18.40
CA SER A 17 2.43 4.03 -17.65
C SER A 17 1.35 2.97 -17.39
N PHE A 18 0.56 3.20 -16.33
CA PHE A 18 -0.56 2.33 -15.98
C PHE A 18 -1.52 2.14 -17.17
N LEU A 19 -1.92 3.24 -17.81
CA LEU A 19 -2.84 3.23 -18.95
C LEU A 19 -2.24 2.48 -20.14
N ALA A 20 -0.97 2.70 -20.47
CA ALA A 20 -0.31 2.03 -21.59
C ALA A 20 -0.30 0.50 -21.41
N LYS A 21 0.01 0.01 -20.21
CA LYS A 21 -0.02 -1.43 -19.91
C LYS A 21 -1.43 -2.02 -19.99
N VAL A 22 -2.42 -1.34 -19.41
CA VAL A 22 -3.82 -1.81 -19.40
C VAL A 22 -4.39 -1.81 -20.81
N ILE A 23 -4.19 -0.72 -21.57
CA ILE A 23 -4.68 -0.64 -22.95
C ILE A 23 -3.92 -1.62 -23.86
N GLY A 24 -2.60 -1.73 -23.70
CA GLY A 24 -1.76 -2.65 -24.46
C GLY A 24 -2.12 -4.13 -24.27
N SER A 25 -2.52 -4.53 -23.05
CA SER A 25 -2.99 -5.91 -22.81
C SER A 25 -4.33 -6.19 -23.49
N GLY A 26 -5.25 -5.22 -23.49
CA GLY A 26 -6.50 -5.29 -24.25
C GLY A 26 -6.26 -5.37 -25.76
N LEU A 27 -5.45 -4.45 -26.32
CA LEU A 27 -5.13 -4.42 -27.75
C LEU A 27 -4.45 -5.72 -28.22
N SER A 28 -3.71 -6.40 -27.34
CA SER A 28 -3.06 -7.67 -27.64
C SER A 28 -4.04 -8.83 -27.87
N GLN A 29 -5.30 -8.68 -27.43
CA GLN A 29 -6.37 -9.67 -27.61
C GLN A 29 -7.32 -9.33 -28.77
N ILE A 30 -7.03 -8.27 -29.55
CA ILE A 30 -7.80 -7.96 -30.75
C ILE A 30 -7.65 -9.14 -31.73
N GLY A 31 -8.79 -9.75 -32.09
CA GLY A 31 -8.84 -10.95 -32.94
C GLY A 31 -8.97 -12.28 -32.19
N GLY A 32 -9.10 -12.26 -30.86
CA GLY A 32 -9.40 -13.45 -30.04
C GLY A 32 -10.78 -14.06 -30.34
N MET A 33 -10.99 -15.31 -29.89
CA MET A 33 -12.19 -16.11 -30.16
C MET A 33 -13.48 -15.45 -29.64
N PHE A 34 -13.41 -14.70 -28.54
CA PHE A 34 -14.55 -13.97 -27.95
C PHE A 34 -14.45 -12.45 -28.10
N GLY A 35 -13.55 -11.95 -28.95
CA GLY A 35 -13.43 -10.54 -29.33
C GLY A 35 -13.37 -9.57 -28.15
N PHE A 36 -14.45 -8.80 -27.94
CA PHE A 36 -14.56 -7.79 -26.89
C PHE A 36 -14.44 -8.35 -25.47
N PHE A 37 -14.93 -9.57 -25.22
CA PHE A 37 -14.90 -10.17 -23.88
C PHE A 37 -13.47 -10.50 -23.44
N ASP A 38 -12.66 -11.08 -24.35
CA ASP A 38 -11.25 -11.38 -24.09
C ASP A 38 -10.44 -10.09 -23.85
N MET A 39 -10.74 -9.04 -24.61
CA MET A 39 -10.15 -7.72 -24.42
C MET A 39 -10.47 -7.14 -23.04
N GLN A 40 -11.75 -7.13 -22.65
CA GLN A 40 -12.19 -6.61 -21.35
C GLN A 40 -11.53 -7.38 -20.20
N ASN A 41 -11.49 -8.71 -20.26
CA ASN A 41 -10.87 -9.53 -19.22
C ASN A 41 -9.37 -9.26 -19.10
N ALA A 42 -8.64 -9.17 -20.21
CA ALA A 42 -7.20 -8.89 -20.20
C ALA A 42 -6.90 -7.50 -19.62
N MET A 43 -7.71 -6.50 -19.93
CA MET A 43 -7.60 -5.16 -19.37
C MET A 43 -7.86 -5.16 -17.86
N THR A 44 -8.94 -5.79 -17.40
CA THR A 44 -9.28 -5.89 -15.97
C THR A 44 -8.18 -6.60 -15.18
N GLU A 45 -7.70 -7.76 -15.64
CA GLU A 45 -6.63 -8.50 -14.97
C GLU A 45 -5.34 -7.67 -14.85
N THR A 46 -5.01 -6.92 -15.91
CA THR A 46 -3.82 -6.06 -15.92
C THR A 46 -3.98 -4.87 -14.98
N SER A 47 -5.17 -4.25 -14.97
CA SER A 47 -5.52 -3.17 -14.03
C SER A 47 -5.36 -3.62 -12.59
N GLU A 48 -5.96 -4.75 -12.22
CA GLU A 48 -5.87 -5.31 -10.86
C GLU A 48 -4.42 -5.59 -10.46
N ARG A 49 -3.61 -6.15 -11.37
CA ARG A 49 -2.19 -6.42 -11.13
C ARG A 49 -1.39 -5.15 -10.89
N GLU A 50 -1.61 -4.10 -11.66
CA GLU A 50 -0.90 -2.83 -11.51
C GLU A 50 -1.40 -2.03 -10.28
N ILE A 51 -2.70 -2.07 -9.97
CA ILE A 51 -3.28 -1.51 -8.73
C ILE A 51 -2.64 -2.19 -7.52
N ALA A 52 -2.61 -3.53 -7.49
CA ALA A 52 -1.98 -4.29 -6.42
C ALA A 52 -0.49 -3.93 -6.26
N ARG A 53 0.23 -3.67 -7.37
CA ARG A 53 1.63 -3.24 -7.34
C ARG A 53 1.81 -1.86 -6.70
N LEU A 54 0.87 -0.92 -6.92
CA LEU A 54 0.87 0.39 -6.26
C LEU A 54 0.63 0.24 -4.76
N TYR A 55 -0.40 -0.53 -4.39
CA TYR A 55 -0.76 -0.80 -3.00
C TYR A 55 0.32 -1.51 -2.21
N ARG A 56 1.04 -2.46 -2.82
CA ARG A 56 2.16 -3.18 -2.17
C ARG A 56 3.28 -2.26 -1.68
N LYS A 57 3.43 -1.07 -2.28
CA LYS A 57 4.41 -0.08 -1.80
C LYS A 57 3.97 0.57 -0.47
N LEU A 58 2.66 0.59 -0.19
CA LEU A 58 2.10 1.09 1.07
C LEU A 58 2.11 0.04 2.18
N ASP A 59 2.13 -1.25 1.85
CA ASP A 59 2.09 -2.33 2.84
C ASP A 59 3.19 -2.22 3.89
N ILE A 60 4.42 -1.91 3.47
CA ILE A 60 5.56 -1.74 4.39
C ILE A 60 5.31 -0.56 5.34
N LEU A 61 4.77 0.54 4.82
CA LEU A 61 4.49 1.73 5.63
C LEU A 61 3.32 1.47 6.60
N SER A 62 2.30 0.75 6.14
CA SER A 62 1.17 0.29 6.97
C SER A 62 1.63 -0.67 8.06
N PHE A 63 2.57 -1.55 7.75
CA PHE A 63 3.16 -2.46 8.72
C PHE A 63 3.90 -1.69 9.82
N ILE A 64 4.74 -0.70 9.46
CA ILE A 64 5.43 0.17 10.43
C ILE A 64 4.42 0.93 11.30
N ALA A 65 3.39 1.50 10.69
CA ALA A 65 2.35 2.25 11.39
C ALA A 65 1.65 1.44 12.49
N VAL A 66 1.41 0.15 12.24
CA VAL A 66 0.76 -0.77 13.20
C VAL A 66 1.73 -1.35 14.21
N THR A 67 2.97 -1.66 13.80
CA THR A 67 3.95 -2.34 14.67
C THR A 67 4.73 -1.40 15.58
N ALA A 68 4.95 -0.14 15.19
CA ALA A 68 5.69 0.83 16.02
C ALA A 68 5.08 1.05 17.42
N PRO A 69 3.74 1.22 17.59
CA PRO A 69 3.13 1.29 18.91
C PRO A 69 3.27 0.00 19.71
N MET A 70 3.19 -1.15 19.04
CA MET A 70 3.35 -2.46 19.70
C MET A 70 4.77 -2.64 20.24
N LEU A 71 5.78 -2.14 19.51
CA LEU A 71 7.17 -2.11 19.99
C LEU A 71 7.35 -1.16 21.18
N GLY A 72 6.70 0.01 21.17
CA GLY A 72 6.69 0.92 22.32
C GLY A 72 6.02 0.31 23.56
N LEU A 73 4.91 -0.42 23.37
CA LEU A 73 4.26 -1.19 24.43
C LEU A 73 5.19 -2.30 24.97
N LEU A 74 5.90 -3.02 24.10
CA LEU A 74 6.92 -3.99 24.53
C LEU A 74 8.01 -3.32 25.39
N GLY A 75 8.42 -2.11 25.03
CA GLY A 75 9.31 -1.27 25.82
C GLY A 75 8.79 -1.02 27.24
N THR A 76 7.50 -0.68 27.39
CA THR A 76 6.93 -0.52 28.74
C THR A 76 6.94 -1.80 29.55
N VAL A 77 6.53 -2.92 28.94
CA VAL A 77 6.50 -4.22 29.62
C VAL A 77 7.89 -4.61 30.10
N THR A 78 8.91 -4.46 29.24
CA THR A 78 10.30 -4.78 29.60
C THR A 78 10.87 -3.85 30.66
N GLY A 79 10.58 -2.54 30.61
CA GLY A 79 10.99 -1.57 31.63
C GLY A 79 10.35 -1.84 32.99
N MET A 80 9.07 -2.21 33.02
CA MET A 80 8.37 -2.62 34.25
C MET A 80 8.95 -3.91 34.83
N ILE A 81 9.24 -4.92 34.00
CA ILE A 81 9.88 -6.17 34.45
C ILE A 81 11.23 -5.88 35.12
N ARG A 82 12.08 -5.04 34.50
CA ARG A 82 13.37 -4.65 35.08
C ARG A 82 13.21 -3.91 36.41
N SER A 83 12.24 -2.99 36.48
CA SER A 83 11.94 -2.22 37.69
C SER A 83 11.53 -3.11 38.86
N PHE A 84 10.65 -4.09 38.63
CA PHE A 84 10.23 -5.04 39.66
C PHE A 84 11.33 -6.06 40.02
N HIS A 85 12.15 -6.48 39.05
CA HIS A 85 13.27 -7.36 39.32
C HIS A 85 14.32 -6.71 40.24
N MET A 86 14.55 -5.40 40.07
CA MET A 86 15.42 -4.61 40.97
C MET A 86 14.88 -4.56 42.41
N ILE A 87 13.56 -4.47 42.61
CA ILE A 87 12.96 -4.52 43.95
C ILE A 87 13.16 -5.90 44.57
N ALA A 88 12.89 -6.96 43.81
CA ALA A 88 12.98 -8.33 44.30
C ALA A 88 14.42 -8.72 44.69
N SER A 89 15.41 -8.25 43.92
CA SER A 89 16.84 -8.53 44.17
C SER A 89 17.44 -7.73 45.33
N THR A 90 16.80 -6.64 45.75
CA THR A 90 17.25 -5.81 46.88
C THR A 90 16.50 -6.11 48.18
N GLU A 91 15.75 -7.22 48.26
CA GLU A 91 14.92 -7.59 49.42
C GLU A 91 13.98 -6.45 49.87
N GLY A 92 13.51 -5.62 48.93
CA GLY A 92 12.65 -4.47 49.24
C GLY A 92 13.39 -3.19 49.65
N ALA A 93 14.73 -3.17 49.63
CA ALA A 93 15.53 -1.97 49.90
C ALA A 93 15.64 -1.01 48.69
N ALA A 94 15.05 -1.36 47.53
CA ALA A 94 14.99 -0.49 46.36
C ALA A 94 14.35 0.87 46.71
N ARG A 95 15.06 1.96 46.39
CA ARG A 95 14.57 3.31 46.68
C ARG A 95 13.46 3.68 45.69
N PRO A 96 12.39 4.38 46.10
CA PRO A 96 11.33 4.84 45.20
C PRO A 96 11.84 5.61 43.97
N SER A 97 12.97 6.30 44.10
CA SER A 97 13.63 7.00 42.98
C SER A 97 14.13 6.08 41.86
N GLN A 98 14.56 4.86 42.20
CA GLN A 98 15.03 3.87 41.21
C GLN A 98 13.84 3.32 40.42
N LEU A 99 12.71 3.08 41.09
CA LEU A 99 11.47 2.67 40.45
C LEU A 99 10.96 3.74 39.48
N ALA A 100 10.94 5.00 39.92
CA ALA A 100 10.50 6.12 39.11
C ALA A 100 11.30 6.26 37.81
N THR A 101 12.60 5.94 37.85
CA THR A 101 13.46 5.97 36.66
C THR A 101 13.08 4.89 35.65
N GLY A 102 12.88 3.65 36.08
CA GLY A 102 12.50 2.56 35.17
C GLY A 102 11.08 2.69 34.60
N ILE A 103 10.16 3.28 35.37
CA ILE A 103 8.81 3.65 34.88
C ILE A 103 8.89 4.79 33.86
N TYR A 104 9.74 5.79 34.11
CA TYR A 104 9.95 6.89 33.16
C TYR A 104 10.50 6.37 31.82
N GLU A 105 11.53 5.52 31.85
CA GLU A 105 12.08 4.90 30.64
C GLU A 105 11.01 4.10 29.89
N ALA A 106 10.21 3.31 30.60
CA ALA A 106 9.07 2.60 30.02
C ALA A 106 8.12 3.56 29.28
N LEU A 107 7.69 4.66 29.92
CA LEU A 107 6.79 5.63 29.30
C LEU A 107 7.40 6.32 28.07
N VAL A 108 8.69 6.64 28.09
CA VAL A 108 9.40 7.25 26.96
C VAL A 108 9.37 6.32 25.74
N THR A 109 9.63 5.01 25.92
CA THR A 109 9.61 4.06 24.79
C THR A 109 8.23 3.96 24.12
N THR A 110 7.14 4.11 24.87
CA THR A 110 5.78 4.19 24.30
C THR A 110 5.56 5.49 23.54
N ALA A 111 6.02 6.62 24.08
CA ALA A 111 5.93 7.90 23.40
C ALA A 111 6.69 7.87 22.06
N GLU A 112 7.88 7.28 22.02
CA GLU A 112 8.68 7.09 20.80
C GLU A 112 7.94 6.23 19.75
N GLY A 113 7.34 5.11 20.18
CA GLY A 113 6.53 4.27 19.31
C GLY A 113 5.35 5.02 18.67
N LEU A 114 4.70 5.90 19.43
CA LEU A 114 3.61 6.75 18.92
C LEU A 114 4.11 7.86 17.98
N ILE A 115 5.26 8.47 18.29
CA ILE A 115 5.88 9.51 17.46
C ILE A 115 6.19 8.98 16.06
N VAL A 116 6.56 7.69 15.92
CA VAL A 116 6.77 7.05 14.62
C VAL A 116 5.45 6.63 13.96
N ALA A 117 4.52 6.07 14.74
CA ALA A 117 3.28 5.53 14.21
C ALA A 117 2.32 6.59 13.64
N ILE A 118 2.20 7.74 14.30
CA ILE A 118 1.26 8.80 13.91
C ILE A 118 1.58 9.36 12.51
N PRO A 119 2.82 9.79 12.21
CA PRO A 119 3.20 10.20 10.86
C PRO A 119 3.05 9.08 9.85
N ALA A 120 3.45 7.85 10.19
CA ALA A 120 3.33 6.71 9.29
C ALA A 120 1.87 6.47 8.87
N MET A 121 0.93 6.47 9.83
CA MET A 121 -0.51 6.36 9.53
C MET A 121 -1.02 7.49 8.64
N PHE A 122 -0.60 8.73 8.91
CA PHE A 122 -0.96 9.87 8.07
C PHE A 122 -0.52 9.67 6.62
N PHE A 123 0.74 9.28 6.40
CA PHE A 123 1.26 9.04 5.06
C PHE A 123 0.56 7.87 4.36
N VAL A 124 0.29 6.76 5.05
CA VAL A 124 -0.48 5.63 4.48
C VAL A 124 -1.84 6.11 3.99
N SER A 125 -2.58 6.85 4.81
CA SER A 125 -3.88 7.39 4.42
C SER A 125 -3.76 8.34 3.24
N TYR A 126 -2.80 9.26 3.26
CA TYR A 126 -2.60 10.24 2.21
C TYR A 126 -2.26 9.59 0.86
N PHE A 127 -1.29 8.68 0.84
CA PHE A 127 -0.89 7.99 -0.40
C PHE A 127 -1.96 7.04 -0.90
N ARG A 128 -2.72 6.39 0.00
CA ARG A 128 -3.85 5.54 -0.38
C ARG A 128 -4.91 6.33 -1.13
N THR A 129 -5.36 7.45 -0.57
CA THR A 129 -6.32 8.34 -1.23
C THR A 129 -5.82 8.84 -2.58
N ARG A 130 -4.52 9.16 -2.69
CA ARG A 130 -3.91 9.55 -3.97
C ARG A 130 -3.93 8.43 -5.00
N ILE A 131 -3.61 7.21 -4.61
CA ILE A 131 -3.67 6.03 -5.49
C ILE A 131 -5.11 5.78 -5.92
N ASP A 132 -6.08 5.84 -5.01
CA ASP A 132 -7.50 5.64 -5.33
C ASP A 132 -8.02 6.65 -6.36
N HIS A 133 -7.68 7.93 -6.19
CA HIS A 133 -8.04 8.95 -7.18
C HIS A 133 -7.39 8.69 -8.55
N PHE A 134 -6.10 8.34 -8.57
CA PHE A 134 -5.40 8.03 -9.81
C PHE A 134 -5.99 6.81 -10.52
N VAL A 135 -6.31 5.76 -9.77
CA VAL A 135 -6.93 4.53 -10.31
C VAL A 135 -8.31 4.83 -10.87
N ALA A 136 -9.14 5.59 -10.14
CA ALA A 136 -10.48 5.98 -10.62
C ALA A 136 -10.43 6.80 -11.92
N GLU A 137 -9.49 7.75 -12.03
CA GLU A 137 -9.30 8.51 -13.27
C GLU A 137 -8.84 7.60 -14.43
N ALA A 138 -7.93 6.68 -14.15
CA ALA A 138 -7.42 5.75 -15.16
C ALA A 138 -8.50 4.76 -15.65
N GLU A 139 -9.29 4.20 -14.73
CA GLU A 139 -10.42 3.32 -15.05
C GLU A 139 -11.47 4.04 -15.88
N ALA A 140 -11.79 5.31 -15.57
CA ALA A 140 -12.71 6.11 -16.36
C ALA A 140 -12.21 6.32 -17.81
N VAL A 141 -10.90 6.49 -18.03
CA VAL A 141 -10.31 6.59 -19.37
C VAL A 141 -10.41 5.25 -20.10
N VAL A 142 -10.09 4.16 -19.41
CA VAL A 142 -10.17 2.78 -19.94
C VAL A 142 -11.60 2.44 -20.36
N GLU A 143 -12.59 2.74 -19.51
CA GLU A 143 -14.01 2.47 -19.80
C GLU A 143 -14.50 3.28 -21.01
N ARG A 144 -14.12 4.57 -21.11
CA ARG A 144 -14.44 5.40 -22.29
C ARG A 144 -13.88 4.78 -23.57
N LEU A 145 -12.65 4.27 -23.53
CA LEU A 145 -12.03 3.57 -24.66
C LEU A 145 -12.79 2.29 -25.02
N MET A 146 -13.08 1.43 -24.04
CA MET A 146 -13.87 0.21 -24.25
C MET A 146 -15.25 0.50 -24.83
N SER A 147 -15.91 1.58 -24.40
CA SER A 147 -17.24 1.96 -24.89
C SER A 147 -17.25 2.31 -26.39
N ARG A 148 -16.14 2.86 -26.91
CA ARG A 148 -15.97 3.16 -28.34
C ARG A 148 -15.79 1.88 -29.15
N PHE A 149 -14.98 0.94 -28.66
CA PHE A 149 -14.81 -0.36 -29.30
C PHE A 149 -16.13 -1.13 -29.37
N ARG A 150 -16.93 -1.12 -28.31
CA ARG A 150 -18.25 -1.76 -28.28
C ARG A 150 -19.21 -1.20 -29.35
N HIS A 151 -19.12 0.09 -29.66
CA HIS A 151 -19.94 0.72 -30.70
C HIS A 151 -19.46 0.44 -32.14
N GLN A 152 -18.19 0.10 -32.34
CA GLN A 152 -17.67 -0.28 -33.66
C GLN A 152 -17.88 -1.76 -33.99
N SER A 153 -18.13 -2.59 -32.97
CA SER A 153 -18.41 -4.04 -33.12
C SER A 153 -19.89 -4.40 -33.32
N VAL A 154 -20.78 -3.40 -33.38
CA VAL A 154 -22.21 -3.54 -33.74
C VAL A 154 -22.43 -2.90 -35.09
#